data_AF-A0A8S4DYN6-F1
#
_entry.id   AF-A0A8S4DYN6-F1
#
_cell.length_a   1.000
_cell.length_b   1.000
_cell.length_c   1.000
_cell.angle_alpha   90.00
_cell.angle_beta   90.00
_cell.angle_gamma   90.00
#
_symmetry.space_group_name_H-M   'P 1'
#
loop_
_entity.id
_entity.type
_entity.pdbx_description
1 polymer ?
#
loop_
_entity_poly.entity_id
_entity_poly.type
_entity_poly.pdbx_seq_one_letter_code
_entity_poly.pdbx_strand_id
1 'polypeptide(L)'
;MWPVILFPLLISSVVGGWEKKFINFGSFVCPREEKALGRCLKDSFNLYIPQLASGLPEYGLPACEPLVVPSLTVEQSTGAIRVSSTYSDVTVRGPSKMKVTNVDVNPRKHLVVVDMHIPELLMRGRYRLHGNVLMLPIEGEGTFSGRYSDIDAVVTIKLGRAHRENSVDALSCDSLDVHFHVAGASVQLNNLFGGDGELVRTGSRRSNPHWLHVHFHVAGASVQLNNLFGGDGELASTGSRKSNPHWLQVYFHVAGAFVQLNNLFGGDGELGRAMNKFLNENWQKLTEELQAPLEVALKDFLKPLADHSFATLNADDILYS
;
A
#
# COMPACT_ATOMS: atom_id res chain seq x y z
N MET A 1 42.13 53.22 50.20
CA MET A 1 42.71 53.63 48.90
C MET A 1 43.38 52.41 48.29
N TRP A 2 42.94 52.03 47.08
CA TRP A 2 43.42 50.95 46.19
C TRP A 2 43.01 49.47 46.43
N PRO A 3 42.81 48.68 45.35
CA PRO A 3 41.47 48.47 44.80
C PRO A 3 41.02 47.01 44.79
N VAL A 4 39.69 46.84 44.79
CA VAL A 4 39.01 45.56 44.56
C VAL A 4 39.17 45.17 43.09
N ILE A 5 39.94 44.12 42.83
CA ILE A 5 40.02 43.48 41.51
C ILE A 5 38.77 42.61 41.35
N LEU A 6 37.77 43.13 40.65
CA LEU A 6 36.64 42.37 40.11
C LEU A 6 37.16 41.54 38.93
N PHE A 7 37.39 40.25 39.15
CA PHE A 7 37.53 39.28 38.07
C PHE A 7 36.14 39.08 37.42
N PRO A 8 35.93 39.42 36.14
CA PRO A 8 34.72 39.03 35.46
C PRO A 8 34.80 37.52 35.22
N LEU A 9 34.00 36.75 35.97
CA LEU A 9 33.69 35.37 35.62
C LEU A 9 32.99 35.40 34.26
N LEU A 10 33.73 35.03 33.22
CA LEU A 10 33.23 34.63 31.91
C LEU A 10 32.28 33.44 32.12
N ILE A 11 31.01 33.72 32.38
CA ILE A 11 29.95 32.78 32.03
C ILE A 11 29.71 33.04 30.56
N SER A 12 30.53 32.42 29.70
CA SER A 12 30.07 32.16 28.34
C SER A 12 28.81 31.33 28.52
N SER A 13 27.65 31.92 28.28
CA SER A 13 26.43 31.18 28.03
C SER A 13 26.68 30.38 26.76
N VAL A 14 27.29 29.20 26.94
CA VAL A 14 27.04 28.08 26.05
C VAL A 14 25.56 27.82 26.25
N VAL A 15 24.73 28.51 25.45
CA VAL A 15 23.40 28.04 25.11
C VAL A 15 23.66 26.80 24.27
N GLY A 16 24.12 25.74 24.92
CA GLY A 16 24.08 24.41 24.37
C GLY A 16 22.61 24.15 24.22
N GLY A 17 22.12 24.14 22.98
CA GLY A 17 20.77 23.68 22.69
C GLY A 17 20.62 22.32 23.36
N TRP A 18 19.72 22.22 24.34
CA TRP A 18 19.37 20.94 24.90
C TRP A 18 18.60 20.22 23.80
N GLU A 19 19.28 19.37 23.04
CA GLU A 19 18.61 18.43 22.15
C GLU A 19 17.57 17.69 22.98
N LYS A 20 16.29 17.83 22.61
CA LYS A 20 15.18 17.20 23.33
C LYS A 20 15.44 15.69 23.35
N LYS A 21 15.57 15.07 24.53
CA LYS A 21 15.83 13.62 24.64
C LYS A 21 14.65 12.72 24.21
N PHE A 22 13.48 13.32 23.99
CA PHE A 22 12.22 12.63 23.74
C PHE A 22 11.45 13.31 22.59
N ILE A 23 10.51 12.57 22.02
CA ILE A 23 9.54 13.02 21.01
C ILE A 23 8.13 12.71 21.50
N ASN A 24 7.17 13.54 21.13
CA ASN A 24 5.76 13.27 21.43
C ASN A 24 5.11 12.70 20.17
N PHE A 25 4.57 11.50 20.26
CA PHE A 25 3.81 10.86 19.19
C PHE A 25 2.40 10.54 19.70
N GLY A 26 1.44 11.40 19.36
CA GLY A 26 0.12 11.38 19.99
C GLY A 26 0.25 11.58 21.51
N SER A 27 -0.22 10.61 22.29
CA SER A 27 -0.11 10.59 23.76
C SER A 27 1.17 9.93 24.28
N PHE A 28 2.03 9.39 23.41
CA PHE A 28 3.25 8.71 23.79
C PHE A 28 4.45 9.65 23.85
N VAL A 29 5.27 9.47 24.88
CA VAL A 29 6.58 10.12 25.02
C VAL A 29 7.66 9.10 24.64
N CYS A 30 8.16 9.18 23.42
CA CYS A 30 9.14 8.23 22.89
C CYS A 30 10.58 8.72 23.09
N PRO A 31 11.50 7.87 23.57
CA PRO A 31 12.92 8.21 23.62
C PRO A 31 13.48 8.42 22.21
N ARG A 32 14.45 9.33 22.05
CA ARG A 32 15.12 9.54 20.74
C ARG A 32 16.18 8.50 20.38
N GLU A 33 16.61 7.67 21.33
CA GLU A 33 17.58 6.61 21.06
C GLU A 33 16.99 5.58 20.07
N GLU A 34 17.66 5.33 18.95
CA GLU A 34 17.16 4.55 17.80
C GLU A 34 16.34 3.30 18.17
N LYS A 35 16.91 2.38 18.96
CA LYS A 35 16.24 1.14 19.37
C LYS A 35 15.07 1.35 20.33
N ALA A 36 15.13 2.39 21.16
CA ALA A 36 14.05 2.71 22.09
C ALA A 36 12.91 3.47 21.38
N LEU A 37 13.27 4.31 20.41
CA LEU A 37 12.35 5.03 19.53
C LEU A 37 11.51 4.05 18.70
N GLY A 38 12.16 3.12 18.00
CA GLY A 38 11.47 2.12 17.18
C GLY A 38 10.48 1.28 17.99
N ARG A 39 10.88 0.82 19.19
CA ARG A 39 9.99 0.10 20.11
C ARG A 39 8.79 0.95 20.54
N CYS A 40 9.02 2.20 20.93
CA CYS A 40 7.93 3.09 21.33
C CYS A 40 6.95 3.36 20.18
N LEU A 41 7.45 3.62 18.97
CA LEU A 41 6.61 3.84 17.78
C LEU A 41 5.81 2.59 17.44
N LYS A 42 6.43 1.40 17.47
CA LYS A 42 5.72 0.12 17.29
C LYS A 42 4.55 -0.02 18.27
N ASP A 43 4.80 0.20 19.55
CA ASP A 43 3.77 0.08 20.59
C ASP A 43 2.67 1.13 20.40
N SER A 44 3.05 2.35 20.02
CA SER A 44 2.11 3.44 19.74
C SER A 44 1.21 3.12 18.55
N PHE A 45 1.77 2.66 17.43
CA PHE A 45 1.00 2.26 16.26
C PHE A 45 0.03 1.14 16.60
N ASN A 46 0.49 0.10 17.32
CA ASN A 46 -0.37 -1.02 17.72
C ASN A 46 -1.50 -0.60 18.70
N LEU A 47 -1.38 0.52 19.41
CA LEU A 47 -2.47 1.09 20.20
C LEU A 47 -3.48 1.86 19.33
N TYR A 48 -3.01 2.64 18.36
CA TYR A 48 -3.85 3.52 17.55
C TYR A 48 -4.53 2.82 16.38
N ILE A 49 -3.86 1.87 15.73
CA ILE A 49 -4.37 1.16 14.54
C ILE A 49 -5.79 0.60 14.72
N PRO A 50 -6.13 -0.09 15.84
CA PRO A 50 -7.48 -0.60 16.05
C PRO A 50 -8.55 0.50 16.10
N GLN A 51 -8.17 1.72 16.52
CA GLN A 51 -9.08 2.86 16.66
C GLN A 51 -9.33 3.56 15.33
N LEU A 52 -8.42 3.42 14.35
CA LEU A 52 -8.58 3.98 13.02
C LEU A 52 -9.80 3.41 12.28
N ALA A 53 -10.31 2.23 12.68
CA ALA A 53 -11.55 1.68 12.14
C ALA A 53 -12.71 2.67 12.27
N SER A 54 -12.91 3.23 13.47
CA SER A 54 -13.94 4.23 13.77
C SER A 54 -13.48 5.67 13.51
N GLY A 55 -12.19 5.86 13.24
CA GLY A 55 -11.54 7.16 13.12
C GLY A 55 -11.13 7.71 14.48
N LEU A 56 -10.38 8.81 14.46
CA LEU A 56 -9.94 9.55 15.63
C LEU A 56 -10.35 11.04 15.46
N PRO A 57 -11.59 11.40 15.82
CA PRO A 57 -12.11 12.76 15.63
C PRO A 57 -11.30 13.83 16.36
N GLU A 58 -10.69 13.49 17.50
CA GLU A 58 -9.79 14.35 18.27
C GLU A 58 -8.55 14.79 17.49
N TYR A 59 -8.13 13.99 16.50
CA TYR A 59 -7.04 14.30 15.58
C TYR A 59 -7.53 14.65 14.17
N GLY A 60 -8.86 14.83 13.99
CA GLY A 60 -9.46 15.10 12.69
C GLY A 60 -9.43 13.93 11.71
N LEU A 61 -9.13 12.71 12.18
CA LEU A 61 -9.06 11.51 11.34
C LEU A 61 -10.46 10.87 11.23
N PRO A 62 -11.03 10.78 10.01
CA PRO A 62 -12.31 10.10 9.81
C PRO A 62 -12.18 8.58 9.98
N ALA A 63 -13.31 7.87 9.99
CA ALA A 63 -13.31 6.42 9.95
C ALA A 63 -12.55 5.90 8.73
N CYS A 64 -11.48 5.13 8.96
CA CYS A 64 -10.66 4.57 7.90
C CYS A 64 -11.15 3.18 7.45
N GLU A 65 -12.16 2.59 8.11
CA GLU A 65 -12.72 1.30 7.73
C GLU A 65 -14.27 1.28 7.75
N PRO A 66 -14.95 0.85 6.66
CA PRO A 66 -14.37 0.44 5.38
C PRO A 66 -13.76 1.64 4.65
N LEU A 67 -12.58 1.44 4.07
CA LEU A 67 -12.01 2.43 3.16
C LEU A 67 -12.79 2.36 1.85
N VAL A 68 -13.39 3.48 1.45
CA VAL A 68 -14.22 3.59 0.25
C VAL A 68 -13.42 4.26 -0.85
N VAL A 69 -13.31 3.60 -1.99
CA VAL A 69 -12.66 4.13 -3.20
C VAL A 69 -13.69 4.31 -4.31
N PRO A 70 -13.92 5.56 -4.76
CA PRO A 70 -15.01 5.86 -5.70
C PRO A 70 -14.84 5.16 -7.06
N SER A 71 -13.64 5.21 -7.63
CA SER A 71 -13.35 4.60 -8.91
C SER A 71 -11.87 4.30 -9.05
N LEU A 72 -11.56 3.17 -9.68
CA LEU A 72 -10.22 2.76 -10.09
C LEU A 72 -10.29 2.21 -11.51
N THR A 73 -9.34 2.58 -12.36
CA THR A 73 -9.25 2.04 -13.72
C THR A 73 -7.90 1.35 -13.89
N VAL A 74 -7.93 0.14 -14.44
CA VAL A 74 -6.74 -0.63 -14.80
C VAL A 74 -6.80 -0.89 -16.29
N GLU A 75 -5.80 -0.38 -17.01
CA GLU A 75 -5.67 -0.55 -18.46
C GLU A 75 -4.37 -1.25 -18.79
N GLN A 76 -4.46 -2.31 -19.58
CA GLN A 76 -3.34 -3.01 -20.19
C GLN A 76 -3.63 -3.09 -21.69
N SER A 77 -2.84 -2.41 -22.52
CA SER A 77 -3.08 -2.29 -23.96
C SER A 77 -2.04 -3.00 -24.83
N THR A 78 -0.99 -3.56 -24.22
CA THR A 78 0.13 -4.21 -24.90
C THR A 78 0.29 -5.66 -24.43
N GLY A 79 0.93 -6.50 -25.25
CA GLY A 79 1.22 -7.89 -24.89
C GLY A 79 0.11 -8.89 -25.23
N ALA A 80 0.13 -10.03 -24.53
CA ALA A 80 -0.83 -11.10 -24.66
C ALA A 80 -2.18 -10.76 -24.01
N ILE A 81 -2.19 -9.89 -23.00
CA ILE A 81 -3.38 -9.41 -22.32
C ILE A 81 -3.69 -7.99 -22.81
N ARG A 82 -4.90 -7.78 -23.31
CA ARG A 82 -5.41 -6.45 -23.66
C ARG A 82 -6.72 -6.22 -22.94
N VAL A 83 -6.68 -5.65 -21.75
CA VAL A 83 -7.86 -5.49 -20.90
C VAL A 83 -8.00 -4.06 -20.41
N SER A 84 -9.23 -3.58 -20.38
CA SER A 84 -9.60 -2.38 -19.64
C SER A 84 -10.67 -2.76 -18.63
N SER A 85 -10.38 -2.46 -17.36
CA SER A 85 -11.28 -2.75 -16.26
C SER A 85 -11.46 -1.52 -15.40
N THR A 86 -12.71 -1.28 -15.02
CA THR A 86 -13.12 -0.20 -14.13
C THR A 86 -13.76 -0.82 -12.90
N TYR A 87 -13.38 -0.32 -11.73
CA TYR A 87 -13.88 -0.73 -10.43
C TYR A 87 -14.52 0.46 -9.74
N SER A 88 -15.70 0.29 -9.18
CA SER A 88 -16.45 1.36 -8.50
C SER A 88 -17.06 0.87 -7.19
N ASP A 89 -17.32 1.82 -6.28
CA ASP A 89 -17.79 1.56 -4.91
C ASP A 89 -16.94 0.51 -4.20
N VAL A 90 -15.63 0.59 -4.38
CA VAL A 90 -14.72 -0.37 -3.78
C VAL A 90 -14.67 -0.11 -2.28
N THR A 91 -14.91 -1.13 -1.49
CA THR A 91 -14.81 -1.12 -0.04
C THR A 91 -13.71 -2.07 0.39
N VAL A 92 -12.81 -1.58 1.23
CA VAL A 92 -11.68 -2.34 1.77
C VAL A 92 -11.81 -2.43 3.29
N ARG A 93 -11.68 -3.64 3.81
CA ARG A 93 -11.73 -3.98 5.25
C ARG A 93 -10.54 -4.83 5.64
N GLY A 94 -10.15 -4.80 6.92
CA GLY A 94 -8.99 -5.54 7.42
C GLY A 94 -7.82 -4.71 7.95
N PRO A 95 -7.50 -3.50 7.41
CA PRO A 95 -6.37 -2.71 7.91
C PRO A 95 -6.41 -2.42 9.41
N SER A 96 -7.58 -2.26 10.03
CA SER A 96 -7.68 -2.06 11.49
C SER A 96 -7.19 -3.25 12.34
N LYS A 97 -7.04 -4.43 11.75
CA LYS A 97 -6.52 -5.63 12.40
C LYS A 97 -5.03 -5.85 12.16
N MET A 98 -4.37 -4.95 11.43
CA MET A 98 -2.94 -5.06 11.18
C MET A 98 -2.15 -4.92 12.48
N LYS A 99 -0.94 -5.50 12.49
CA LYS A 99 0.01 -5.35 13.58
C LYS A 99 1.34 -4.87 13.02
N VAL A 100 1.89 -3.82 13.61
CA VAL A 100 3.26 -3.43 13.36
C VAL A 100 4.17 -4.39 14.13
N THR A 101 4.95 -5.17 13.40
CA THR A 101 5.83 -6.20 13.97
C THR A 101 7.19 -5.62 14.34
N ASN A 102 7.67 -4.65 13.57
CA ASN A 102 8.93 -3.96 13.82
C ASN A 102 8.94 -2.54 13.23
N VAL A 103 9.72 -1.65 13.85
CA VAL A 103 10.00 -0.30 13.37
C VAL A 103 11.48 -0.05 13.59
N ASP A 104 12.23 0.11 12.51
CA ASP A 104 13.64 0.52 12.54
C ASP A 104 13.75 1.98 12.11
N VAL A 105 14.46 2.78 12.90
CA VAL A 105 14.65 4.21 12.66
C VAL A 105 16.13 4.49 12.58
N ASN A 106 16.59 4.88 11.39
CA ASN A 106 17.95 5.33 11.15
C ASN A 106 17.96 6.87 10.97
N PRO A 107 18.19 7.63 12.05
CA PRO A 107 18.17 9.09 12.00
C PRO A 107 19.27 9.69 11.13
N ARG A 108 20.44 9.03 11.03
CA ARG A 108 21.56 9.53 10.21
C ARG A 108 21.27 9.44 8.72
N LYS A 109 20.53 8.42 8.31
CA LYS A 109 20.10 8.22 6.91
C LYS A 109 18.73 8.81 6.62
N HIS A 110 18.08 9.40 7.62
CA HIS A 110 16.67 9.83 7.56
C HIS A 110 15.75 8.72 7.03
N LEU A 111 15.99 7.48 7.45
CA LEU A 111 15.32 6.29 6.93
C LEU A 111 14.50 5.64 8.06
N VAL A 112 13.25 5.30 7.77
CA VAL A 112 12.39 4.52 8.65
C VAL A 112 11.92 3.28 7.90
N VAL A 113 12.08 2.11 8.50
CA VAL A 113 11.58 0.84 7.95
C VAL A 113 10.54 0.29 8.90
N VAL A 114 9.34 0.02 8.40
CA VAL A 114 8.21 -0.51 9.17
C VAL A 114 7.82 -1.86 8.60
N ASP A 115 7.89 -2.87 9.45
CA ASP A 115 7.38 -4.20 9.15
C ASP A 115 5.98 -4.34 9.75
N MET A 116 5.02 -4.77 8.96
CA MET A 116 3.64 -4.94 9.38
C MET A 116 3.02 -6.21 8.83
N HIS A 117 2.08 -6.77 9.59
CA HIS A 117 1.34 -7.97 9.23
C HIS A 117 -0.17 -7.69 9.25
N ILE A 118 -0.87 -8.04 8.17
CA ILE A 118 -2.33 -7.93 8.03
C ILE A 118 -2.88 -9.36 7.89
N PRO A 119 -3.61 -9.87 8.89
CA PRO A 119 -4.10 -11.26 8.85
C PRO A 119 -5.07 -11.53 7.70
N GLU A 120 -5.96 -10.57 7.42
CA GLU A 120 -6.93 -10.68 6.34
C GLU A 120 -7.31 -9.29 5.83
N LEU A 121 -7.36 -9.14 4.51
CA LEU A 121 -7.91 -7.99 3.80
C LEU A 121 -9.08 -8.45 2.92
N LEU A 122 -10.22 -7.77 3.06
CA LEU A 122 -11.43 -8.04 2.30
C LEU A 122 -11.76 -6.84 1.42
N MET A 123 -11.86 -7.09 0.11
CA MET A 123 -12.26 -6.11 -0.88
C MET A 123 -13.61 -6.51 -1.49
N ARG A 124 -14.49 -5.54 -1.68
CA ARG A 124 -15.75 -5.73 -2.42
C ARG A 124 -16.05 -4.50 -3.25
N GLY A 125 -16.69 -4.68 -4.40
CA GLY A 125 -17.15 -3.56 -5.20
C GLY A 125 -17.84 -4.02 -6.47
N ARG A 126 -18.01 -3.07 -7.40
CA ARG A 126 -18.51 -3.32 -8.74
C ARG A 126 -17.36 -3.28 -9.73
N TYR A 127 -17.42 -4.12 -10.75
CA TYR A 127 -16.44 -4.12 -11.84
C TYR A 127 -17.14 -4.11 -13.19
N ARG A 128 -16.48 -3.50 -14.18
CA ARG A 128 -16.75 -3.67 -15.60
C ARG A 128 -15.42 -3.94 -16.29
N LEU A 129 -15.33 -5.06 -17.00
CA LEU A 129 -14.14 -5.55 -17.66
C LEU A 129 -14.48 -5.83 -19.12
N HIS A 130 -13.63 -5.38 -20.02
CA HIS A 130 -13.70 -5.68 -21.45
C HIS A 130 -12.30 -5.82 -22.01
N GLY A 131 -12.12 -6.67 -23.02
CA GLY A 131 -10.82 -6.87 -23.63
C GLY A 131 -10.63 -8.27 -24.18
N ASN A 132 -9.37 -8.65 -24.35
CA ASN A 132 -8.99 -9.98 -24.82
C ASN A 132 -7.83 -10.53 -23.99
N VAL A 133 -7.91 -11.81 -23.64
CA VAL A 133 -6.74 -12.59 -23.24
C VAL A 133 -6.31 -13.41 -24.47
N LEU A 134 -5.16 -13.07 -25.04
CA LEU A 134 -4.74 -13.51 -26.37
C LEU A 134 -5.78 -13.16 -27.45
N MET A 135 -6.48 -14.19 -27.94
CA MET A 135 -7.54 -14.09 -28.95
C MET A 135 -8.93 -14.29 -28.35
N LEU A 136 -9.03 -14.56 -27.04
CA LEU A 136 -10.29 -14.79 -26.36
C LEU A 136 -10.88 -13.45 -25.89
N PRO A 137 -12.05 -13.03 -26.41
CA PRO A 137 -12.77 -11.90 -25.84
C PRO A 137 -13.21 -12.21 -24.40
N ILE A 138 -12.89 -11.28 -23.50
CA ILE A 138 -13.32 -11.30 -22.11
C ILE A 138 -14.16 -10.05 -21.86
N GLU A 139 -15.42 -10.24 -21.49
CA GLU A 139 -16.32 -9.17 -21.13
C GLU A 139 -17.13 -9.57 -19.90
N GLY A 140 -17.33 -8.64 -18.98
CA GLY A 140 -18.10 -8.91 -17.78
C GLY A 140 -18.40 -7.64 -17.01
N GLU A 141 -19.61 -7.55 -16.47
CA GLU A 141 -20.03 -6.47 -15.58
C GLU A 141 -20.82 -7.07 -14.42
N GLY A 142 -20.43 -6.73 -13.20
CA GLY A 142 -21.04 -7.29 -12.01
C GLY A 142 -20.35 -6.85 -10.73
N THR A 143 -20.49 -7.68 -9.69
CA THR A 143 -19.81 -7.47 -8.41
C THR A 143 -18.56 -8.32 -8.32
N PHE A 144 -17.56 -7.82 -7.61
CA PHE A 144 -16.38 -8.60 -7.26
C PHE A 144 -16.20 -8.68 -5.75
N SER A 145 -15.54 -9.75 -5.30
CA SER A 145 -15.01 -9.84 -3.95
C SER A 145 -13.60 -10.41 -3.95
N GLY A 146 -12.69 -9.78 -3.23
CA GLY A 146 -11.33 -10.23 -3.02
C GLY A 146 -11.10 -10.56 -1.55
N ARG A 147 -10.49 -11.70 -1.26
CA ARG A 147 -9.96 -12.03 0.06
C ARG A 147 -8.48 -12.24 -0.07
N TYR A 148 -7.69 -11.53 0.71
CA TYR A 148 -6.24 -11.67 0.81
C TYR A 148 -5.93 -12.05 2.25
N SER A 149 -5.12 -13.08 2.46
CA SER A 149 -4.78 -13.62 3.77
C SER A 149 -3.28 -13.60 3.99
N ASP A 150 -2.89 -13.39 5.25
CA ASP A 150 -1.52 -13.38 5.73
C ASP A 150 -0.62 -12.50 4.87
N ILE A 151 -0.83 -11.19 4.98
CA ILE A 151 -0.09 -10.18 4.22
C ILE A 151 1.01 -9.63 5.12
N ASP A 152 2.26 -9.84 4.75
CA ASP A 152 3.40 -9.12 5.31
C ASP A 152 3.73 -7.94 4.40
N ALA A 153 3.96 -6.77 4.98
CA ALA A 153 4.33 -5.58 4.24
C ALA A 153 5.52 -4.89 4.89
N VAL A 154 6.46 -4.48 4.05
CA VAL A 154 7.64 -3.72 4.45
C VAL A 154 7.51 -2.33 3.83
N VAL A 155 7.42 -1.32 4.69
CA VAL A 155 7.31 0.09 4.29
C VAL A 155 8.64 0.77 4.58
N THR A 156 9.29 1.27 3.55
CA THR A 156 10.53 2.04 3.68
C THR A 156 10.21 3.50 3.40
N ILE A 157 10.53 4.37 4.35
CA ILE A 157 10.22 5.79 4.31
C ILE A 157 11.53 6.56 4.39
N LYS A 158 11.84 7.32 3.34
CA LYS A 158 12.90 8.32 3.39
C LYS A 158 12.29 9.66 3.75
N LEU A 159 12.69 10.16 4.91
CA LEU A 159 12.21 11.41 5.48
C LEU A 159 13.07 12.58 4.98
N GLY A 160 12.43 13.74 4.85
CA GLY A 160 13.07 15.01 4.57
C GLY A 160 12.45 16.15 5.38
N ARG A 161 12.89 17.37 5.07
CA ARG A 161 12.37 18.61 5.65
C ARG A 161 11.67 19.44 4.59
N ALA A 162 10.42 19.82 4.85
CA ALA A 162 9.70 20.81 4.06
C ALA A 162 9.60 22.12 4.85
N HIS A 163 10.24 23.16 4.33
CA HIS A 163 10.23 24.47 4.97
C HIS A 163 8.81 25.04 5.06
N ARG A 164 8.44 25.55 6.25
CA ARG A 164 7.19 26.31 6.46
C ARG A 164 7.54 27.75 6.82
N GLU A 165 7.01 28.71 6.09
CA GLU A 165 7.23 30.13 6.36
C GLU A 165 6.68 30.48 7.76
N ASN A 166 7.52 31.04 8.62
CA ASN A 166 7.19 31.43 10.01
C ASN A 166 6.74 30.30 10.95
N SER A 167 7.07 29.03 10.68
CA SER A 167 6.83 27.93 11.62
C SER A 167 7.92 26.85 11.55
N VAL A 168 7.87 25.87 12.45
CA VAL A 168 8.77 24.72 12.43
C VAL A 168 8.58 23.94 11.12
N ASP A 169 9.68 23.55 10.48
CA ASP A 169 9.67 22.77 9.24
C ASP A 169 8.76 21.54 9.37
N ALA A 170 7.98 21.27 8.33
CA ALA A 170 7.15 20.07 8.25
C ALA A 170 8.02 18.84 7.96
N LEU A 171 7.62 17.68 8.45
CA LEU A 171 8.19 16.44 7.97
C LEU A 171 7.78 16.25 6.50
N SER A 172 8.74 16.07 5.60
CA SER A 172 8.45 15.60 4.25
C SER A 172 8.71 14.10 4.14
N CYS A 173 7.95 13.46 3.25
CA CYS A 173 8.27 12.13 2.77
C CYS A 173 8.92 12.28 1.40
N ASP A 174 10.23 12.08 1.33
CA ASP A 174 11.00 12.20 0.11
C ASP A 174 10.85 10.94 -0.77
N SER A 175 10.78 9.77 -0.12
CA SER A 175 10.37 8.51 -0.75
C SER A 175 9.59 7.61 0.23
N LEU A 176 8.69 6.81 -0.33
CA LEU A 176 7.85 5.82 0.34
C LEU A 176 7.79 4.59 -0.57
N ASP A 177 8.49 3.53 -0.18
CA ASP A 177 8.54 2.28 -0.91
C ASP A 177 7.79 1.21 -0.12
N VAL A 178 6.78 0.59 -0.74
CA VAL A 178 5.92 -0.40 -0.08
C VAL A 178 6.08 -1.73 -0.79
N HIS A 179 6.61 -2.73 -0.09
CA HIS A 179 6.70 -4.10 -0.58
C HIS A 179 5.64 -4.96 0.09
N PHE A 180 4.77 -5.58 -0.70
CA PHE A 180 3.78 -6.53 -0.21
C PHE A 180 4.18 -7.97 -0.51
N HIS A 181 4.08 -8.80 0.53
CA HIS A 181 4.06 -10.25 0.44
C HIS A 181 2.70 -10.74 0.94
N VAL A 182 1.88 -11.30 0.05
CA VAL A 182 0.58 -11.89 0.39
C VAL A 182 0.80 -13.40 0.47
N ALA A 183 0.24 -14.17 1.40
CA ALA A 183 0.38 -15.64 1.33
C ALA A 183 -0.71 -16.28 0.46
N GLY A 184 -1.92 -15.76 0.54
CA GLY A 184 -3.06 -16.25 -0.22
C GLY A 184 -3.96 -15.12 -0.71
N ALA A 185 -4.40 -15.21 -1.96
CA ALA A 185 -5.46 -14.34 -2.47
C ALA A 185 -6.53 -15.16 -3.20
N SER A 186 -7.79 -14.76 -3.03
CA SER A 186 -8.95 -15.32 -3.71
C SER A 186 -9.78 -14.17 -4.25
N VAL A 187 -9.87 -14.05 -5.57
CA VAL A 187 -10.72 -13.06 -6.24
C VAL A 187 -11.89 -13.76 -6.90
N GLN A 188 -13.08 -13.25 -6.64
CA GLN A 188 -14.33 -13.70 -7.23
C GLN A 188 -14.92 -12.59 -8.09
N LEU A 189 -15.12 -12.86 -9.38
CA LEU A 189 -15.86 -11.98 -10.29
C LEU A 189 -17.19 -12.63 -10.64
N ASN A 190 -18.29 -11.92 -10.39
CA ASN A 190 -19.62 -12.37 -10.76
C ASN A 190 -19.97 -11.88 -12.17
N ASN A 191 -20.63 -12.72 -12.97
CA ASN A 191 -21.10 -12.36 -14.32
C ASN A 191 -19.97 -12.02 -15.32
N LEU A 192 -18.83 -12.70 -15.20
CA LEU A 192 -17.80 -12.69 -16.24
C LEU A 192 -18.25 -13.61 -17.38
N PHE A 193 -18.08 -13.19 -18.63
CA PHE A 193 -18.56 -13.82 -19.87
C PHE A 193 -20.07 -13.72 -20.13
N GLY A 194 -20.65 -12.55 -19.92
CA GLY A 194 -21.96 -12.19 -20.49
C GLY A 194 -23.19 -12.85 -19.88
N GLY A 195 -23.04 -13.91 -19.07
CA GLY A 195 -24.15 -14.55 -18.36
C GLY A 195 -25.34 -14.88 -19.26
N ASP A 196 -25.07 -15.22 -20.53
CA ASP A 196 -26.03 -15.16 -21.63
C ASP A 196 -27.31 -15.92 -21.27
N GLY A 197 -28.33 -15.15 -20.89
CA GLY A 197 -29.71 -15.57 -20.74
C GLY A 197 -30.38 -15.88 -22.09
N GLU A 198 -29.63 -16.35 -23.09
CA GLU A 198 -30.16 -16.90 -24.34
C GLU A 198 -29.38 -18.15 -24.73
N LEU A 199 -29.62 -19.25 -24.01
CA LEU A 199 -29.85 -20.59 -24.56
C LEU A 199 -30.43 -21.51 -23.46
N VAL A 200 -31.59 -21.11 -22.91
CA VAL A 200 -32.49 -22.04 -22.19
C VAL A 200 -33.87 -21.95 -22.82
N ARG A 201 -33.97 -22.37 -24.09
CA ARG A 201 -35.24 -22.81 -24.68
C ARG A 201 -35.41 -24.32 -24.53
N THR A 202 -35.27 -24.83 -23.32
CA THR A 202 -35.93 -26.05 -22.84
C THR A 202 -35.86 -26.04 -21.33
N GLY A 203 -37.02 -26.16 -20.68
CA GLY A 203 -37.19 -25.84 -19.27
C GLY A 203 -36.29 -26.65 -18.35
N SER A 204 -35.28 -26.00 -17.79
CA SER A 204 -34.84 -26.21 -16.42
C SER A 204 -34.10 -24.96 -15.95
N ARG A 205 -34.76 -24.14 -15.11
CA ARG A 205 -34.08 -23.08 -14.36
C ARG A 205 -33.09 -23.74 -13.39
N ARG A 206 -31.85 -23.95 -13.82
CA ARG A 206 -30.71 -24.02 -12.90
C ARG A 206 -30.18 -22.60 -12.78
N SER A 207 -30.48 -21.96 -11.65
CA SER A 207 -29.73 -20.79 -11.20
C SER A 207 -28.30 -21.23 -10.91
N ASN A 208 -27.43 -21.22 -11.92
CA ASN A 208 -26.01 -21.46 -11.72
C ASN A 208 -25.31 -20.10 -11.78
N PRO A 209 -24.79 -19.56 -10.68
CA PRO A 209 -24.16 -18.25 -10.73
C PRO A 209 -22.81 -18.35 -11.47
N HIS A 210 -22.50 -17.37 -12.29
CA HIS A 210 -21.25 -17.29 -13.06
C HIS A 210 -20.15 -16.72 -12.16
N TRP A 211 -19.21 -17.57 -11.72
CA TRP A 211 -18.07 -17.16 -10.87
C TRP A 211 -16.75 -17.46 -11.57
N LEU A 212 -15.85 -16.48 -11.59
CA LEU A 212 -14.42 -16.72 -11.73
C LEU A 212 -13.82 -16.84 -10.33
N HIS A 213 -13.11 -17.92 -10.03
CA HIS A 213 -12.27 -18.03 -8.84
C HIS A 213 -10.81 -17.92 -9.25
N VAL A 214 -10.15 -16.83 -8.88
CA VAL A 214 -8.70 -16.71 -9.03
C VAL A 214 -8.07 -16.92 -7.66
N HIS A 215 -7.33 -18.01 -7.50
CA HIS A 215 -6.52 -18.28 -6.33
C HIS A 215 -5.07 -17.91 -6.64
N PHE A 216 -4.56 -16.82 -6.09
CA PHE A 216 -3.14 -16.55 -6.13
C PHE A 216 -2.49 -17.21 -4.91
N HIS A 217 -1.53 -18.10 -5.15
CA HIS A 217 -0.62 -18.58 -4.13
C HIS A 217 0.65 -17.77 -4.20
N VAL A 218 0.68 -16.65 -3.51
CA VAL A 218 1.89 -15.84 -3.46
C VAL A 218 2.79 -16.46 -2.39
N ALA A 219 3.68 -17.37 -2.79
CA ALA A 219 4.68 -17.95 -1.89
C ALA A 219 5.81 -16.95 -1.58
N GLY A 220 6.32 -16.99 -0.35
CA GLY A 220 7.39 -16.17 0.21
C GLY A 220 8.44 -15.68 -0.78
N ALA A 221 8.36 -14.41 -1.19
CA ALA A 221 9.55 -13.69 -1.57
C ALA A 221 10.08 -13.01 -0.31
N SER A 222 11.20 -13.50 0.23
CA SER A 222 11.97 -12.71 1.17
C SER A 222 12.42 -11.45 0.44
N VAL A 223 11.92 -10.28 0.86
CA VAL A 223 12.47 -9.00 0.39
C VAL A 223 13.91 -8.96 0.89
N GLN A 224 14.87 -9.23 0.00
CA GLN A 224 16.27 -9.02 0.31
C GLN A 224 16.50 -7.51 0.34
N LEU A 225 16.72 -6.97 1.54
CA LEU A 225 17.06 -5.55 1.78
C LEU A 225 18.16 -5.02 0.86
N ASN A 226 19.02 -5.91 0.38
CA ASN A 226 20.19 -5.59 -0.45
C ASN A 226 19.82 -5.09 -1.86
N ASN A 227 18.60 -5.36 -2.35
CA ASN A 227 18.12 -4.91 -3.66
C ASN A 227 17.27 -3.62 -3.59
N LEU A 228 17.15 -3.00 -2.41
CA LEU A 228 16.41 -1.74 -2.21
C LEU A 228 17.18 -0.49 -2.67
N PHE A 229 18.47 -0.63 -2.99
CA PHE A 229 19.34 0.46 -3.41
C PHE A 229 19.74 0.30 -4.88
N GLY A 230 18.78 0.51 -5.78
CA GLY A 230 19.04 0.64 -7.20
C GLY A 230 19.21 2.10 -7.61
N GLY A 231 20.46 2.52 -7.84
CA GLY A 231 20.78 3.68 -8.66
C GLY A 231 21.20 4.94 -7.89
N ASP A 232 22.45 5.33 -8.08
CA ASP A 232 23.03 6.59 -7.64
C ASP A 232 22.31 7.77 -8.34
N GLY A 233 21.35 8.37 -7.63
CA GLY A 233 20.59 9.53 -8.07
C GLY A 233 21.15 10.81 -7.46
N GLU A 234 21.74 11.63 -8.32
CA GLU A 234 22.32 12.95 -8.08
C GLU A 234 21.41 13.88 -7.24
N LEU A 235 21.99 14.54 -6.22
CA LEU A 235 21.30 15.52 -5.38
C LEU A 235 20.91 16.75 -6.20
N ALA A 236 19.62 16.89 -6.51
CA ALA A 236 19.07 18.14 -6.99
C ALA A 236 18.71 19.05 -5.80
N SER A 237 19.65 19.91 -5.39
CA SER A 237 19.34 21.12 -4.63
C SER A 237 18.83 22.21 -5.57
N THR A 238 17.60 22.69 -5.41
CA THR A 238 17.20 24.12 -5.45
C THR A 238 15.69 24.28 -5.60
N GLY A 239 15.17 25.35 -4.98
CA GLY A 239 13.77 25.59 -4.72
C GLY A 239 12.86 25.60 -5.96
N SER A 240 11.86 24.74 -5.94
CA SER A 240 10.47 25.03 -6.29
C SER A 240 9.66 23.75 -6.09
N ARG A 241 8.50 23.92 -5.46
CA ARG A 241 7.48 22.90 -5.16
C ARG A 241 7.08 22.11 -6.40
N LYS A 242 7.84 21.07 -6.75
CA LYS A 242 7.43 19.96 -7.61
C LYS A 242 7.35 18.74 -6.71
N SER A 243 6.14 18.31 -6.38
CA SER A 243 5.89 16.98 -5.85
C SER A 243 6.62 16.00 -6.74
N ASN A 244 7.64 15.31 -6.23
CA ASN A 244 8.35 14.28 -6.98
C ASN A 244 7.32 13.22 -7.40
N PRO A 245 6.96 13.04 -8.68
CA PRO A 245 5.88 12.14 -9.08
C PRO A 245 6.18 10.65 -8.77
N HIS A 246 7.43 10.35 -8.42
CA HIS A 246 7.93 9.00 -8.10
C HIS A 246 8.20 8.78 -6.62
N TRP A 247 7.78 9.67 -5.71
CA TRP A 247 8.07 9.51 -4.28
C TRP A 247 7.42 8.27 -3.67
N LEU A 248 6.25 7.83 -4.18
CA LEU A 248 5.62 6.57 -3.77
C LEU A 248 5.86 5.48 -4.82
N GLN A 249 6.40 4.35 -4.38
CA GLN A 249 6.51 3.11 -5.15
C GLN A 249 5.83 1.97 -4.40
N VAL A 250 5.17 1.10 -5.15
CA VAL A 250 4.52 -0.09 -4.62
C VAL A 250 5.01 -1.27 -5.43
N TYR A 251 5.50 -2.29 -4.74
CA TYR A 251 6.00 -3.51 -5.33
C TYR A 251 5.20 -4.68 -4.80
N PHE A 252 4.75 -5.55 -5.70
CA PHE A 252 4.20 -6.84 -5.30
C PHE A 252 4.83 -7.96 -6.11
N HIS A 253 4.96 -9.11 -5.48
CA HIS A 253 5.46 -10.32 -6.11
C HIS A 253 4.35 -11.36 -6.11
N VAL A 254 4.19 -12.11 -7.20
CA VAL A 254 3.26 -13.24 -7.30
C VAL A 254 4.07 -14.52 -7.51
N ALA A 255 4.14 -15.37 -6.50
CA ALA A 255 4.94 -16.59 -6.61
C ALA A 255 4.18 -17.80 -7.17
N GLY A 256 2.86 -17.65 -7.39
CA GLY A 256 1.99 -18.70 -7.87
C GLY A 256 0.59 -18.16 -8.11
N ALA A 257 -0.02 -18.59 -9.22
CA ALA A 257 -1.40 -18.25 -9.52
C ALA A 257 -2.11 -19.46 -10.11
N PHE A 258 -3.34 -19.67 -9.65
CA PHE A 258 -4.27 -20.66 -10.13
C PHE A 258 -5.57 -19.97 -10.51
N VAL A 259 -5.98 -20.13 -11.75
CA VAL A 259 -7.19 -19.54 -12.31
C VAL A 259 -8.18 -20.67 -12.59
N GLN A 260 -9.39 -20.53 -12.05
CA GLN A 260 -10.51 -21.42 -12.37
C GLN A 260 -11.70 -20.58 -12.85
N LEU A 261 -11.92 -20.64 -14.16
CA LEU A 261 -13.07 -20.08 -14.85
C LEU A 261 -14.14 -21.18 -15.02
N ASN A 262 -15.35 -20.89 -14.57
CA ASN A 262 -16.50 -21.79 -14.74
C ASN A 262 -17.43 -21.28 -15.83
N ASN A 263 -18.18 -22.19 -16.45
CA ASN A 263 -19.20 -21.88 -17.46
C ASN A 263 -18.67 -21.05 -18.64
N LEU A 264 -17.43 -21.34 -19.05
CA LEU A 264 -16.86 -20.78 -20.27
C LEU A 264 -17.58 -21.32 -21.50
N PHE A 265 -17.67 -20.50 -22.56
CA PHE A 265 -18.15 -20.91 -23.89
C PHE A 265 -19.53 -21.58 -23.88
N GLY A 266 -20.49 -21.01 -23.14
CA GLY A 266 -21.84 -21.57 -23.02
C GLY A 266 -21.91 -22.93 -22.32
N GLY A 267 -20.87 -23.30 -21.56
CA GLY A 267 -20.79 -24.59 -20.87
C GLY A 267 -20.03 -25.68 -21.63
N ASP A 268 -19.32 -25.34 -22.71
CA ASP A 268 -18.41 -26.27 -23.38
C ASP A 268 -17.28 -26.70 -22.44
N GLY A 269 -17.38 -27.95 -21.98
CA GLY A 269 -16.42 -28.51 -21.03
C GLY A 269 -15.03 -28.73 -21.61
N GLU A 270 -14.89 -28.93 -22.92
CA GLU A 270 -13.58 -29.15 -23.55
C GLU A 270 -12.83 -27.83 -23.72
N LEU A 271 -13.49 -26.85 -24.33
CA LEU A 271 -12.90 -25.52 -24.55
C LEU A 271 -12.66 -24.80 -23.21
N GLY A 272 -13.57 -24.98 -22.25
CA GLY A 272 -13.40 -24.46 -20.89
C GLY A 272 -12.22 -25.10 -20.14
N ARG A 273 -11.99 -26.41 -20.28
CA ARG A 273 -10.80 -27.08 -19.71
C ARG A 273 -9.52 -26.63 -20.39
N ALA A 274 -9.53 -26.50 -21.73
CA ALA A 274 -8.37 -26.02 -22.48
C ALA A 274 -7.97 -24.60 -22.08
N MET A 275 -8.95 -23.70 -21.88
CA MET A 275 -8.69 -22.33 -21.42
C MET A 275 -8.13 -22.29 -20.00
N ASN A 276 -8.75 -23.02 -19.06
CA ASN A 276 -8.21 -23.11 -17.69
C ASN A 276 -6.80 -23.69 -17.69
N LYS A 277 -6.53 -24.72 -18.49
CA LYS A 277 -5.18 -25.28 -18.65
C LYS A 277 -4.21 -24.22 -19.17
N PHE A 278 -4.57 -23.50 -20.23
CA PHE A 278 -3.75 -22.44 -20.80
C PHE A 278 -3.40 -21.37 -19.77
N LEU A 279 -4.39 -20.82 -19.04
CA LEU A 279 -4.15 -19.77 -18.05
C LEU A 279 -3.24 -20.25 -16.91
N ASN A 280 -3.44 -21.48 -16.46
CA ASN A 280 -2.63 -22.09 -15.41
C ASN A 280 -1.23 -22.50 -15.87
N GLU A 281 -1.01 -22.82 -17.14
CA GLU A 281 0.32 -23.09 -17.69
C GLU A 281 1.10 -21.79 -17.99
N ASN A 282 0.39 -20.69 -18.27
CA ASN A 282 0.98 -19.41 -18.64
C ASN A 282 0.89 -18.36 -17.51
N TRP A 283 0.59 -18.78 -16.28
CA TRP A 283 0.26 -17.88 -15.18
C TRP A 283 1.37 -16.86 -14.90
N GLN A 284 2.65 -17.26 -14.98
CA GLN A 284 3.82 -16.40 -14.72
C GLN A 284 3.84 -15.19 -15.64
N LYS A 285 3.76 -15.44 -16.95
CA LYS A 285 3.74 -14.40 -17.97
C LYS A 285 2.50 -13.52 -17.84
N LEU A 286 1.35 -14.10 -17.54
CA LEU A 286 0.10 -13.35 -17.35
C LEU A 286 0.19 -12.43 -16.12
N THR A 287 0.82 -12.90 -15.03
CA THR A 287 1.03 -12.08 -13.83
C THR A 287 2.05 -10.97 -14.04
N GLU A 288 3.11 -11.21 -14.81
CA GLU A 288 4.09 -10.17 -15.19
C GLU A 288 3.42 -9.06 -16.00
N GLU A 289 2.54 -9.40 -16.95
CA GLU A 289 1.80 -8.41 -17.76
C GLU A 289 0.78 -7.63 -16.93
N LEU A 290 0.21 -8.22 -15.87
CA LEU A 290 -0.72 -7.54 -14.95
C LEU A 290 -0.01 -6.80 -13.80
N GLN A 291 1.29 -7.01 -13.62
CA GLN A 291 2.02 -6.48 -12.48
C GLN A 291 2.02 -4.95 -12.45
N ALA A 292 2.56 -4.33 -13.49
CA ALA A 292 2.70 -2.88 -13.55
C ALA A 292 1.35 -2.13 -13.42
N PRO A 293 0.27 -2.51 -14.13
CA PRO A 293 -1.04 -1.87 -13.96
C PRO A 293 -1.60 -1.97 -12.53
N LEU A 294 -1.36 -3.09 -11.84
CA LEU A 294 -1.80 -3.28 -10.46
C LEU A 294 -0.94 -2.48 -9.46
N GLU A 295 0.37 -2.35 -9.69
CA GLU A 295 1.26 -1.50 -8.88
C GLU A 295 0.85 -0.02 -8.99
N VAL A 296 0.53 0.43 -10.21
CA VAL A 296 0.01 1.79 -10.46
C VAL A 296 -1.32 2.00 -9.74
N ALA A 297 -2.25 1.05 -9.85
CA ALA A 297 -3.54 1.11 -9.17
C ALA A 297 -3.40 1.18 -7.64
N LEU A 298 -2.52 0.38 -7.05
CA LEU A 298 -2.24 0.40 -5.62
C LEU A 298 -1.55 1.70 -5.19
N LYS A 299 -0.65 2.23 -6.02
CA LYS A 299 -0.02 3.53 -5.78
C LYS A 299 -1.06 4.65 -5.75
N ASP A 300 -1.96 4.70 -6.73
CA ASP A 300 -3.02 5.71 -6.78
C ASP A 300 -3.99 5.58 -5.60
N PHE A 301 -4.21 4.36 -5.13
CA PHE A 301 -4.98 4.06 -3.92
C PHE A 301 -4.30 4.55 -2.63
N LEU A 302 -3.00 4.26 -2.46
CA LEU A 302 -2.26 4.56 -1.24
C LEU A 302 -1.81 6.03 -1.16
N LYS A 303 -1.64 6.70 -2.30
CA LYS A 303 -1.11 8.06 -2.38
C LYS A 303 -1.87 9.07 -1.53
N PRO A 304 -3.22 9.18 -1.59
CA PRO A 304 -3.96 10.15 -0.78
C PRO A 304 -3.82 9.89 0.73
N LEU A 305 -3.74 8.62 1.13
CA LEU A 305 -3.57 8.22 2.53
C LEU A 305 -2.19 8.64 3.06
N ALA A 306 -1.16 8.40 2.24
CA ALA A 306 0.20 8.77 2.58
C ALA A 306 0.37 10.30 2.62
N ASP A 307 -0.14 11.02 1.61
CA ASP A 307 -0.13 12.50 1.57
C ASP A 307 -0.79 13.10 2.83
N HIS A 308 -1.92 12.54 3.28
CA HIS A 308 -2.61 13.00 4.50
C HIS A 308 -1.81 12.70 5.77
N SER A 309 -1.17 11.53 5.85
CA SER A 309 -0.46 11.07 7.06
C SER A 309 0.83 11.86 7.34
N PHE A 310 1.58 12.26 6.31
CA PHE A 310 2.83 13.02 6.51
C PHE A 310 2.60 14.51 6.74
N ALA A 311 1.51 15.08 6.25
CA ALA A 311 1.21 16.51 6.41
C ALA A 311 0.97 16.92 7.88
N THR A 312 0.61 15.97 8.74
CA THR A 312 0.24 16.20 10.14
C THR A 312 1.41 16.12 11.13
N LEU A 313 2.61 15.71 10.70
CA LEU A 313 3.79 15.53 11.56
C LEU A 313 4.81 16.67 11.39
N ASN A 314 5.45 17.12 12.47
CA ASN A 314 6.54 18.11 12.39
C ASN A 314 7.90 17.44 12.19
N ALA A 315 8.80 18.06 11.43
CA ALA A 315 10.11 17.48 11.16
C ALA A 315 10.94 17.31 12.44
N ASP A 316 10.89 18.28 13.34
CA ASP A 316 11.66 18.28 14.59
C ASP A 316 11.21 17.22 15.60
N ASP A 317 10.03 16.61 15.39
CA ASP A 317 9.56 15.49 16.19
C ASP A 317 10.24 14.18 15.81
N ILE A 318 10.87 14.07 14.64
CA ILE A 318 11.46 12.81 14.15
C ILE A 318 12.91 12.96 13.66
N LEU A 319 13.25 14.08 13.03
CA LEU A 319 14.57 14.34 12.46
C LEU A 319 15.48 15.07 13.45
N TYR A 320 16.75 14.65 13.54
CA TYR A 320 17.78 15.38 14.28
C TYR A 320 18.08 16.71 13.59
N SER A 321 18.24 17.77 14.39
CA SER A 321 18.81 19.06 13.96
C SER A 321 20.31 18.93 13.71
#